data_AF-A0A9P1JF94-F1
#
_entry.id   AF-A0A9P1JF94-F1
#
_cell.length_a   1.000
_cell.length_b   1.000
_cell.length_c   1.000
_cell.angle_alpha   90.00
_cell.angle_beta   90.00
_cell.angle_gamma   90.00
#
_symmetry.space_group_name_H-M   'P 1'
#
loop_
_entity.id
_entity.type
_entity.pdbx_description
1 polymer ?
#
loop_
_entity_poly.entity_id
_entity_poly.type
_entity_poly.pdbx_seq_one_letter_code
_entity_poly.pdbx_strand_id
1 'polypeptide(L)' 'MTKNESVSVIDAIKCPHCEYLMEFYDYIEGGDMSGEFEMNCEKCRKPFHVDFNTTFHFTSKKLNGVSERTED' A
#
# COMPACT_ATOMS: atom_id res chain seq x y z
N MET A 1 8.07 20.59 -16.16
CA MET A 1 7.34 19.40 -15.69
C MET A 1 7.38 19.43 -14.17
N THR A 2 6.34 19.96 -13.57
CA THR A 2 6.16 19.99 -12.10
C THR A 2 5.81 18.58 -11.67
N LYS A 3 6.73 17.91 -10.94
CA LYS A 3 6.50 16.58 -10.37
C LYS A 3 5.36 16.67 -9.35
N ASN A 4 4.22 16.27 -9.88
CA ASN A 4 2.95 15.90 -9.32
C ASN A 4 3.09 15.25 -7.94
N GLU A 5 2.37 15.87 -7.00
CA GLU A 5 1.78 15.36 -5.76
C GLU A 5 2.48 14.17 -5.10
N SER A 6 3.10 14.45 -3.96
CA SER A 6 3.33 13.50 -2.90
C SER A 6 2.04 12.73 -2.62
N VAL A 7 1.95 11.50 -3.11
CA VAL A 7 1.01 10.50 -2.60
C VAL A 7 1.35 10.36 -1.12
N SER A 8 0.58 11.03 -0.25
CA SER A 8 0.63 10.77 1.18
C SER A 8 0.11 9.35 1.34
N VAL A 9 1.02 8.39 1.43
CA VAL A 9 0.67 7.02 1.81
C VAL A 9 0.20 7.14 3.26
N ILE A 10 -1.12 7.21 3.42
CA ILE A 10 -1.72 7.11 4.73
C ILE A 10 -1.78 5.62 5.00
N ASP A 11 -0.95 5.14 5.93
CA ASP A 11 -0.96 3.77 6.44
C ASP A 11 -2.21 3.55 7.34
N ALA A 12 -3.38 3.97 6.88
CA ALA A 12 -4.64 3.87 7.60
C ALA A 12 -5.84 3.90 6.66
N ILE A 13 -6.89 3.18 7.03
CA ILE A 13 -8.19 3.21 6.37
C ILE A 13 -8.95 4.44 6.84
N LYS A 14 -9.27 5.35 5.92
CA LYS A 14 -10.08 6.53 6.22
C LYS A 14 -11.56 6.19 6.09
N CYS A 15 -12.33 6.36 7.18
CA CYS A 15 -13.77 6.19 7.16
C CYS A 15 -14.44 7.21 6.21
N PRO A 16 -15.26 6.78 5.23
CA PRO A 16 -15.92 7.70 4.29
C PRO A 16 -17.05 8.51 4.95
N HIS A 17 -17.53 8.09 6.12
CA HIS A 17 -18.67 8.72 6.79
C HIS A 17 -18.28 9.82 7.78
N CYS A 18 -17.12 9.68 8.43
CA CYS A 18 -16.72 10.57 9.54
C CYS A 18 -15.24 10.92 9.54
N GLU A 19 -14.50 10.49 8.50
CA GLU A 19 -13.08 10.79 8.27
C GLU A 19 -12.11 10.29 9.34
N TYR A 20 -12.58 9.48 10.29
CA TYR A 20 -11.75 8.80 11.28
C TYR A 20 -10.79 7.81 10.59
N LEU A 21 -9.53 7.80 11.02
CA LEU A 21 -8.49 6.90 10.52
C LEU A 21 -8.44 5.63 11.39
N MET A 22 -8.39 4.47 10.76
CA MET A 22 -8.35 3.15 11.41
C MET A 22 -7.14 2.36 10.91
N GLU A 23 -6.61 1.47 11.74
CA GLU A 23 -5.55 0.55 11.35
C GLU A 23 -6.08 -0.51 10.37
N PHE A 24 -5.20 -1.08 9.55
CA PHE A 24 -5.54 -2.05 8.51
C PHE A 24 -4.91 -3.44 8.72
N TYR A 25 -4.05 -3.60 9.74
CA TYR A 25 -3.24 -4.81 9.94
C TYR A 25 -4.05 -6.10 10.12
N ASP A 26 -5.26 -6.00 10.68
CA ASP A 26 -6.15 -7.16 10.87
C ASP A 26 -6.89 -7.60 9.60
N TYR A 27 -6.81 -6.80 8.53
CA TYR A 27 -7.57 -7.00 7.28
C TYR A 27 -6.70 -7.40 6.09
N ILE A 28 -5.38 -7.32 6.21
CA ILE A 28 -4.42 -7.57 5.12
C ILE A 28 -3.33 -8.49 5.61
N GLU A 29 -3.03 -9.56 4.87
CA GLU A 29 -1.92 -10.47 5.18
C GLU A 29 -0.64 -10.10 4.42
N GLY A 30 0.50 -10.52 4.96
CA GLY A 30 1.80 -10.33 4.32
C GLY A 30 1.90 -11.09 3.00
N GLY A 31 1.67 -10.39 1.89
CA GLY A 31 1.67 -10.96 0.54
C GLY A 31 0.52 -10.46 -0.34
N ASP A 32 -0.51 -9.85 0.26
CA ASP A 32 -1.67 -9.38 -0.48
C ASP A 32 -1.34 -8.19 -1.38
N MET A 33 -1.52 -8.41 -2.69
CA MET A 33 -1.30 -7.40 -3.72
C MET A 33 -2.56 -6.57 -3.99
N SER A 34 -3.74 -7.10 -3.67
CA SER A 34 -5.04 -6.44 -3.74
C SER A 34 -6.10 -7.25 -3.00
N GLY A 35 -7.20 -6.63 -2.61
CA GLY A 35 -8.32 -7.35 -2.02
C GLY A 35 -9.49 -6.44 -1.66
N GLU A 36 -10.59 -7.06 -1.26
CA GLU A 36 -11.82 -6.38 -0.86
C GLU A 36 -12.34 -6.92 0.48
N PHE A 37 -12.87 -6.04 1.32
CA PHE A 37 -13.50 -6.44 2.59
C PHE A 37 -14.51 -5.40 3.07
N GLU A 38 -15.41 -5.81 3.98
CA GLU A 38 -16.33 -4.92 4.69
C GLU A 38 -15.86 -4.71 6.13
N MET A 39 -15.98 -3.47 6.62
CA MET A 39 -15.70 -3.17 8.03
C MET A 39 -16.66 -2.11 8.57
N ASN A 40 -16.75 -2.06 9.90
CA ASN A 40 -17.50 -1.02 10.60
C ASN A 40 -16.54 0.02 11.16
N CYS A 41 -16.87 1.31 11.00
CA CYS A 41 -16.06 2.37 11.59
C CYS A 41 -16.07 2.29 13.13
N GLU A 42 -14.90 2.29 13.75
CA GLU A 42 -14.77 2.25 15.23
C GLU A 42 -15.46 3.43 15.92
N LYS A 43 -15.46 4.61 15.26
CA LYS A 43 -16.02 5.85 15.78
C LYS A 43 -17.52 5.99 15.50
N CYS A 44 -17.94 5.96 14.24
CA CYS A 44 -19.34 6.23 13.87
C CYS A 44 -20.20 4.97 13.70
N ARG A 45 -19.59 3.78 13.81
CA ARG A 45 -20.26 2.46 13.75
C ARG A 45 -20.99 2.15 12.44
N LYS A 46 -20.84 2.99 11.41
CA LYS A 46 -21.40 2.73 10.09
C LYS A 46 -20.53 1.73 9.31
N PRO A 47 -21.15 0.77 8.61
CA PRO A 47 -20.44 -0.13 7.70
C PRO A 47 -19.95 0.63 6.47
N PHE A 48 -18.84 0.16 5.90
CA PHE A 48 -18.37 0.55 4.58
C PHE A 48 -17.49 -0.54 3.97
N HIS A 49 -17.43 -0.55 2.65
CA HIS A 49 -16.61 -1.45 1.86
C HIS A 49 -15.23 -0.83 1.60
N VAL A 50 -14.20 -1.64 1.60
CA VAL A 50 -12.81 -1.27 1.29
C VAL A 50 -12.34 -2.14 0.14
N ASP A 51 -11.81 -1.49 -0.89
CA ASP A 51 -11.04 -2.09 -1.99
C ASP A 51 -9.62 -1.53 -1.90
N PHE A 52 -8.63 -2.41 -1.80
CA PHE A 52 -7.23 -2.01 -1.69
C PHE A 52 -6.37 -2.64 -2.79
N ASN A 53 -5.30 -1.94 -3.14
CA ASN A 53 -4.23 -2.44 -3.98
C ASN A 53 -2.87 -2.00 -3.43
N THR A 54 -1.85 -2.82 -3.67
CA THR A 54 -0.47 -2.54 -3.30
C THR A 54 0.33 -2.20 -4.56
N THR A 55 1.01 -1.06 -4.56
CA THR A 55 1.88 -0.64 -5.68
C THR A 55 3.33 -0.57 -5.23
N PHE A 56 4.20 -1.35 -5.87
CA PHE A 56 5.64 -1.29 -5.65
C PHE A 56 6.34 -0.56 -6.80
N HIS A 57 7.21 0.39 -6.45
CA HIS A 57 8.06 1.09 -7.41
C HIS A 57 9.52 0.71 -7.19
N PHE A 58 10.12 0.04 -8.18
CA PHE A 58 11.53 -0.34 -8.15
C PHE A 58 12.34 0.53 -9.10
N THR A 59 13.57 0.85 -8.69
CA THR A 59 14.58 1.49 -9.56
C THR A 59 15.92 0.78 -9.36
N SER A 60 16.65 0.52 -10.44
CA SER A 60 17.97 -0.12 -10.38
C SER A 60 19.02 0.71 -11.13
N LYS A 61 20.30 0.45 -10.85
CA LYS A 61 21.46 1.05 -11.54
C LYS A 61 22.45 -0.05 -11.92
N LYS A 62 23.18 0.15 -13.02
CA LYS A 62 24.24 -0.77 -13.45
C LYS A 62 25.39 -0.77 -12.44
N LEU A 63 25.84 -1.97 -12.03
CA LEU A 63 27.09 -2.13 -11.28
C LEU A 63 28.25 -2.08 -12.27
N ASN A 64 29.02 -0.99 -12.28
CA ASN A 64 30.25 -0.94 -13.05
C ASN A 64 31.32 -1.74 -12.29
N GLY A 65 31.69 -2.93 -12.78
CA GLY A 65 32.87 -3.67 -12.29
C GLY A 65 32.70 -5.14 -11.87
N VAL A 66 31.56 -5.79 -12.12
CA VAL A 66 31.45 -7.24 -11.90
C VAL A 66 31.92 -7.98 -13.15
N SER A 67 33.17 -8.45 -13.13
CA SER A 67 33.63 -9.49 -14.06
C SER A 67 32.81 -10.74 -13.78
N GLU A 68 31.96 -11.15 -14.73
CA GLU A 68 31.33 -12.47 -14.73
C GLU A 68 32.46 -13.50 -14.60
N ARG A 69 32.50 -14.23 -13.49
CA ARG A 69 33.22 -15.50 -13.44
C ARG A 69 32.24 -16.52 -13.98
N THR A 70 32.40 -16.89 -15.24
CA THR A 70 31.90 -18.16 -15.74
C THR A 70 32.61 -19.26 -14.94
N GLU A 71 31.85 -20.02 -14.16
CA GLU A 71 32.32 -21.30 -13.61
C GLU A 71 32.32 -22.33 -14.76
N ASP A 72 33.44 -23.04 -14.90
CA ASP A 72 33.69 -24.10 -15.90
C ASP A 72 32.85 -25.36 -15.68
#